data_AF-A0A3N5PDF4-F1
#
_entry.id   AF-A0A3N5PDF4-F1
#
_cell.length_a   1.000
_cell.length_b   1.000
_cell.length_c   1.000
_cell.angle_alpha   90.00
_cell.angle_beta   90.00
_cell.angle_gamma   90.00
#
_symmetry.space_group_name_H-M   'P 1'
#
loop_
_entity.id
_entity.type
_entity.pdbx_description
1 polymer ?
#
loop_
_entity_poly.entity_id
_entity_poly.type
_entity_poly.pdbx_seq_one_letter_code
_entity_poly.pdbx_strand_id
1 'polypeptide(L)'
;YSVTEGEVEKQNLQIVSELPDILQDEDYLKEKLLNDNKKLLSVVNYFRGEKCRRVFISDYFGFPGEQPCGNCDNCTINCNAKI
;
A
#
# COMPACT_ATOMS: atom_id res chain seq x y z
N TYR A 1 18.82 1.84 8.37
CA TYR A 1 19.56 3.10 8.19
C TYR A 1 19.24 3.98 9.38
N SER A 2 20.17 4.11 10.32
CA SER A 2 19.99 4.99 11.48
C SER A 2 21.11 6.02 11.42
N VAL A 3 20.73 7.28 11.20
CA VAL A 3 21.66 8.43 11.15
C VAL A 3 21.83 9.09 12.52
N THR A 4 20.88 8.84 13.42
CA THR A 4 20.88 9.34 14.79
C THR A 4 20.76 8.19 15.80
N GLU A 5 21.38 8.37 16.96
CA GLU A 5 21.28 7.49 18.12
C GLU A 5 21.07 8.32 19.40
N GLY A 6 20.51 7.71 20.44
CA GLY A 6 20.22 8.36 21.72
C GLY A 6 18.72 8.52 21.98
N GLU A 7 18.40 9.12 23.13
CA GLU A 7 17.05 9.37 23.62
C GLU A 7 16.82 10.88 23.72
N VAL A 8 15.68 11.35 23.20
CA VAL A 8 15.32 12.78 23.23
C VAL A 8 15.21 13.27 24.67
N GLU A 9 14.62 12.44 25.54
CA GLU A 9 14.33 12.71 26.95
C GLU A 9 15.61 12.91 27.76
N LYS A 10 16.69 12.23 27.37
CA LYS A 10 18.02 12.33 28.00
C LYS A 10 18.91 13.40 27.36
N GLN A 11 18.41 14.08 26.33
CA GLN A 11 19.15 15.10 25.56
C GLN A 11 20.52 14.62 25.08
N ASN A 12 20.64 13.33 24.77
CA ASN A 12 21.89 12.70 24.34
C ASN A 12 21.86 12.24 22.88
N LEU A 13 21.00 12.85 22.06
CA LEU A 13 20.94 12.59 20.63
C LEU A 13 22.25 12.96 19.94
N GLN A 14 22.78 12.03 19.15
CA GLN A 14 24.00 12.20 18.38
C GLN A 14 23.82 11.72 16.95
N ILE A 15 24.55 12.34 16.02
CA ILE A 15 24.64 11.90 14.62
C ILE A 15 25.74 10.85 14.56
N VAL A 16 25.39 9.62 14.17
CA VAL A 16 26.30 8.47 14.16
C VAL A 16 26.74 8.07 12.76
N SER A 17 26.02 8.52 11.73
CA SER A 17 26.38 8.26 10.34
C SER A 17 25.92 9.38 9.42
N GLU A 18 26.53 9.44 8.23
CA GLU A 18 26.06 10.31 7.15
C GLU A 18 24.68 9.88 6.65
N LEU A 19 23.92 10.85 6.15
CA LEU A 19 22.61 10.62 5.55
C LEU A 19 22.79 9.87 4.22
N PRO A 20 22.21 8.66 4.05
CA PRO A 20 22.34 7.91 2.81
C PRO A 20 21.88 8.73 1.59
N ASP A 21 22.64 8.67 0.49
CA ASP A 21 22.38 9.44 -0.73
C ASP A 21 20.96 9.27 -1.28
N ILE A 22 20.40 8.06 -1.16
CA ILE A 22 19.02 7.75 -1.60
C ILE A 22 17.94 8.53 -0.84
N LEU A 23 18.25 8.98 0.38
CA LEU A 23 17.36 9.84 1.18
C LEU A 23 17.58 11.33 0.92
N GLN A 24 18.56 11.69 0.07
CA GLN A 24 18.82 13.05 -0.40
C GLN A 24 18.30 13.27 -1.84
N ASP A 25 17.99 12.19 -2.56
CA ASP A 25 17.46 12.23 -3.91
C ASP A 25 15.97 12.63 -3.91
N GLU A 26 15.73 13.92 -4.12
CA GLU A 26 14.38 14.50 -4.18
C GLU A 26 13.48 13.89 -5.25
N ASP A 27 14.02 13.49 -6.40
CA ASP A 27 13.22 12.92 -7.49
C ASP A 27 12.80 11.50 -7.15
N TYR A 28 13.71 10.69 -6.62
CA TYR A 28 13.40 9.37 -6.06
C TYR A 28 12.34 9.44 -4.96
N LEU A 29 12.48 10.39 -4.03
CA LEU A 29 11.53 10.55 -2.92
C LEU A 29 10.13 10.95 -3.41
N LYS A 30 10.04 11.83 -4.41
CA LYS A 30 8.76 12.20 -5.05
C LYS A 30 8.11 11.00 -5.74
N GLU A 31 8.87 10.22 -6.50
CA GLU A 31 8.37 9.01 -7.14
C GLU A 31 7.89 7.99 -6.10
N LYS A 32 8.66 7.80 -5.04
CA LYS A 32 8.28 6.92 -3.92
C LYS A 32 6.97 7.37 -3.28
N LEU A 33 6.81 8.65 -2.96
CA LEU A 33 5.59 9.20 -2.39
C LEU A 33 4.39 9.00 -3.32
N LEU A 34 4.56 9.24 -4.62
CA LEU A 34 3.52 9.02 -5.62
C LEU A 34 3.11 7.54 -5.69
N ASN A 35 4.07 6.63 -5.68
CA ASN A 35 3.82 5.19 -5.71
C ASN A 35 3.12 4.70 -4.44
N ASP A 36 3.48 5.23 -3.28
CA ASP A 36 2.83 4.89 -2.01
C ASP A 36 1.39 5.44 -1.97
N ASN A 37 1.15 6.65 -2.49
CA ASN A 37 -0.21 7.18 -2.67
C ASN A 37 -1.07 6.33 -3.62
N LYS A 38 -0.49 5.83 -4.73
CA LYS A 38 -1.19 4.91 -5.64
C LYS A 38 -1.58 3.60 -4.95
N LYS A 39 -0.69 3.02 -4.15
CA LYS A 39 -0.99 1.80 -3.36
C LYS A 39 -2.12 2.05 -2.36
N LEU A 40 -2.07 3.18 -1.64
CA LEU A 40 -3.13 3.57 -0.72
C LEU A 40 -4.47 3.72 -1.44
N LEU A 41 -4.49 4.38 -2.60
CA LEU A 41 -5.68 4.51 -3.42
C LEU A 41 -6.22 3.13 -3.86
N SER A 42 -5.34 2.19 -4.24
CA SER A 42 -5.74 0.81 -4.56
C SER A 42 -6.42 0.11 -3.38
N VAL A 43 -5.96 0.32 -2.14
CA VAL A 43 -6.60 -0.24 -0.93
C VAL A 43 -7.97 0.41 -0.68
N VAL A 44 -8.08 1.73 -0.86
CA VAL A 44 -9.37 2.44 -0.75
C VAL A 44 -10.37 1.92 -1.79
N ASN A 45 -9.92 1.76 -3.04
CA ASN A 45 -10.74 1.21 -4.12
C ASN A 45 -11.10 -0.26 -3.88
N TYR A 46 -10.17 -1.05 -3.32
CA TYR A 46 -10.46 -2.43 -2.91
C TYR A 46 -11.60 -2.45 -1.91
N PHE A 47 -11.55 -1.63 -0.85
CA PHE A 47 -12.58 -1.60 0.19
C PHE A 47 -13.95 -1.14 -0.34
N ARG A 48 -13.96 -0.03 -1.09
CA ARG A 48 -15.19 0.59 -1.64
C ARG A 48 -15.78 -0.16 -2.84
N GLY A 49 -15.00 -1.01 -3.50
CA GLY A 49 -15.41 -1.69 -4.72
C GLY A 49 -16.42 -2.80 -4.48
N GLU A 50 -17.32 -2.99 -5.44
CA GLU A 50 -18.36 -4.04 -5.43
C GLU A 50 -17.96 -5.29 -6.25
N LYS A 51 -16.79 -5.25 -6.90
CA LYS A 51 -16.23 -6.40 -7.64
C LYS A 51 -15.84 -7.51 -6.67
N CYS A 52 -15.83 -8.76 -7.15
CA CYS A 52 -15.29 -9.90 -6.39
C CYS A 52 -13.89 -9.56 -5.82
N ARG A 53 -13.70 -9.74 -4.51
CA ARG A 53 -12.45 -9.40 -3.81
C ARG A 53 -11.24 -10.12 -4.40
N ARG A 54 -11.39 -11.41 -4.74
CA ARG A 54 -10.30 -12.21 -5.34
C ARG A 54 -9.87 -11.66 -6.70
N VAL A 55 -10.83 -11.33 -7.57
CA VAL A 55 -10.55 -10.74 -8.89
C VAL A 55 -9.76 -9.43 -8.72
N PHE A 56 -10.20 -8.55 -7.82
CA PHE A 56 -9.48 -7.29 -7.56
C PHE A 56 -8.03 -7.54 -7.10
N ILE A 57 -7.82 -8.49 -6.18
CA ILE A 57 -6.49 -8.83 -5.67
C ILE A 57 -5.60 -9.39 -6.80
N SER A 58 -6.12 -10.32 -7.60
CA SER A 58 -5.39 -10.89 -8.74
C SER A 58 -5.00 -9.81 -9.75
N ASP A 59 -5.94 -8.92 -10.12
CA ASP A 59 -5.67 -7.78 -11.01
C ASP A 59 -4.59 -6.85 -10.45
N TYR A 60 -4.65 -6.52 -9.14
CA TYR A 60 -3.67 -5.66 -8.47
C TYR A 60 -2.25 -6.23 -8.51
N PHE A 61 -2.10 -7.55 -8.38
CA PHE A 61 -0.80 -8.24 -8.47
C PHE A 61 -0.40 -8.62 -9.89
N GLY A 62 -1.15 -8.21 -10.93
CA GLY A 62 -0.79 -8.43 -12.33
C GLY A 62 -1.19 -9.79 -12.89
N PHE A 63 -2.19 -10.45 -12.28
CA PHE A 63 -2.78 -11.71 -12.72
C PHE A 63 -4.21 -11.49 -13.24
N PRO A 64 -4.40 -10.85 -14.41
CA PRO A 64 -5.73 -10.57 -14.93
C PRO A 64 -6.43 -11.85 -15.42
N GLY A 65 -7.77 -11.81 -15.47
CA GLY A 65 -8.60 -12.90 -16.01
C GLY A 65 -9.12 -13.90 -14.98
N GLU A 66 -8.87 -13.66 -13.70
CA GLU A 66 -9.45 -14.42 -12.60
C GLU A 66 -10.98 -14.36 -12.64
N GLN A 67 -11.64 -15.49 -12.38
CA GLN A 67 -13.10 -15.56 -12.34
C GLN A 67 -13.63 -15.16 -10.95
N PRO A 68 -14.88 -14.66 -10.85
CA PRO A 68 -15.50 -14.39 -9.56
C PRO A 68 -15.45 -15.63 -8.65
N CYS A 69 -14.92 -15.47 -7.44
CA CYS A 69 -14.59 -16.61 -6.59
C CYS A 69 -15.79 -17.31 -5.93
N GLY A 70 -16.96 -16.66 -5.92
CA GLY A 70 -18.17 -17.20 -5.29
C GLY A 70 -18.14 -17.27 -3.76
N ASN A 71 -17.05 -16.87 -3.11
CA ASN A 71 -16.84 -17.09 -1.67
C ASN A 71 -16.34 -15.85 -0.89
N CYS A 72 -16.43 -14.66 -1.48
CA CYS A 72 -16.19 -13.38 -0.79
C CYS A 72 -17.50 -12.64 -0.52
N ASP A 73 -17.46 -11.67 0.39
CA ASP A 73 -18.57 -10.79 0.76
C ASP A 73 -19.27 -10.16 -0.46
N ASN A 74 -18.51 -9.60 -1.41
CA ASN A 74 -19.06 -9.02 -2.63
C ASN A 74 -19.75 -10.05 -3.53
N CYS A 75 -19.24 -11.29 -3.61
CA CYS A 75 -19.92 -12.37 -4.33
C CYS A 75 -21.22 -12.78 -3.63
N THR A 76 -21.22 -12.85 -2.29
CA THR A 76 -22.41 -13.18 -1.50
C THR A 76 -23.51 -12.12 -1.65
N ILE A 77 -23.15 -10.84 -1.63
CA ILE A 77 -24.10 -9.72 -1.82
C ILE A 77 -24.67 -9.76 -3.25
N ASN A 78 -23.81 -9.87 -4.26
CA ASN A 78 -24.24 -9.85 -5.67
C ASN A 78 -25.04 -11.11 -6.09
N CYS A 79 -24.93 -12.22 -5.36
CA CYS A 79 -25.82 -13.37 -5.53
C CYS A 79 -27.25 -13.09 -5.03
N ASN A 80 -27.43 -12.27 -3.99
CA ASN A 80 -28.73 -11.95 -3.41
C ASN A 80 -29.48 -10.82 -4.14
N ALA A 81 -28.81 -10.06 -5.01
CA ALA A 81 -29.41 -9.01 -5.83
C ALA A 81 -30.12 -9.52 -7.10
N LYS A 82 -30.28 -10.84 -7.28
CA LYS A 82 -30.92 -11.48 -8.44
C LYS A 82 -32.37 -11.95 -8.22
N ILE A 83 -33.06 -11.46 -7.18
CA ILE A 83 -34.48 -11.77 -6.92
C ILE A 83 -35.34 -10.55 -7.24
#